data_AF-A0A6A4ZX11-F1
#
_entry.id   AF-A0A6A4ZX11-F1
#
_cell.length_a   1.000
_cell.length_b   1.000
_cell.length_c   1.000
_cell.angle_alpha   90.00
_cell.angle_beta   90.00
_cell.angle_gamma   90.00
#
_symmetry.space_group_name_H-M   'P 1'
#
loop_
_entity.id
_entity.type
_entity.pdbx_description
1 polymer ?
#
loop_
_entity_poly.entity_id
_entity_poly.type
_entity_poly.pdbx_seq_one_letter_code
_entity_poly.pdbx_strand_id
1 'polypeptide(L)'
;MNVLDCPGHVNFSDESTAAMQVSDGVILMVDVVEGVMMHTENLVKAALLAKLPLLLVVNKVDRLIIELKLPPQDAYFKLLHTIEEVNRLVEVHTPLGDKFKRLSPELGNVLFASAQHGWCFSLESFSLLYAQRQHGINPAELAKRLWGDVYYSPGTRTFKSKVPYEGAHRSFVQFILEPIYKIYAQVRRGQSS
;
A
#
# COMPACT_ATOMS: atom_id res chain seq x y z
N MET A 1 -7.40 3.18 -20.57
CA MET A 1 -7.33 3.81 -19.23
C MET A 1 -6.96 5.25 -19.45
N ASN A 2 -7.83 6.19 -19.07
CA ASN A 2 -7.54 7.61 -19.12
C ASN A 2 -7.15 8.04 -17.70
N VAL A 3 -6.07 8.81 -17.58
CA VAL A 3 -5.57 9.30 -16.29
C VAL A 3 -5.59 10.82 -16.34
N LEU A 4 -6.23 11.44 -15.35
CA LEU A 4 -6.23 12.88 -15.16
C LEU A 4 -5.30 13.17 -13.98
N ASP A 5 -4.15 13.78 -14.27
CA ASP A 5 -3.21 14.20 -13.23
C ASP A 5 -3.69 15.54 -12.67
N CYS A 6 -3.87 15.61 -11.36
CA CYS A 6 -4.38 16.80 -10.69
C CYS A 6 -3.25 17.41 -9.85
N PRO A 7 -2.97 18.73 -9.94
CA PRO A 7 -1.91 19.33 -9.15
C PRO A 7 -2.18 19.17 -7.65
N GLY A 8 -1.22 18.62 -6.89
CA GLY A 8 -1.36 18.39 -5.45
C GLY A 8 -1.26 19.65 -4.57
N HIS A 9 -1.23 20.84 -5.17
CA HIS A 9 -1.19 22.09 -4.42
C HIS A 9 -2.61 22.56 -4.11
N VAL A 10 -2.85 22.96 -2.85
CA VAL A 10 -4.15 23.44 -2.34
C VAL A 10 -4.87 24.49 -3.19
N ASN A 11 -4.16 25.26 -4.02
CA ASN A 11 -4.74 26.28 -4.88
C ASN A 11 -5.43 25.70 -6.14
N PHE A 12 -5.33 24.40 -6.39
CA PHE A 12 -5.91 23.71 -7.57
C PHE A 12 -6.97 22.68 -7.16
N SER A 13 -7.59 22.84 -5.99
CA SER A 13 -8.69 21.97 -5.54
C SER A 13 -9.86 21.93 -6.53
N ASP A 14 -10.09 23.03 -7.25
CA ASP A 14 -11.18 23.16 -8.21
C ASP A 14 -10.93 22.31 -9.46
N GLU A 15 -9.67 22.22 -9.89
CA GLU A 15 -9.24 21.36 -11.01
C GLU A 15 -9.39 19.88 -10.63
N SER A 16 -8.93 19.50 -9.43
CA SER A 16 -9.13 18.15 -8.89
C SER A 16 -10.61 17.78 -8.80
N THR A 17 -11.46 18.71 -8.37
CA THR A 17 -12.90 18.47 -8.25
C THR A 17 -13.56 18.34 -9.63
N ALA A 18 -13.18 19.18 -10.60
CA ALA A 18 -13.66 19.08 -11.97
C ALA A 18 -13.25 17.76 -12.64
N ALA A 19 -12.00 17.31 -12.43
CA ALA A 19 -11.52 16.02 -12.91
C ALA A 19 -12.30 14.86 -12.31
N MET A 20 -12.63 14.92 -11.01
CA MET A 20 -13.46 13.89 -10.36
C MET A 20 -14.86 13.78 -10.98
N GLN A 21 -15.48 14.88 -11.42
CA GLN A 21 -16.83 14.84 -12.02
C GLN A 21 -16.91 14.03 -13.32
N VAL A 22 -15.78 13.86 -14.02
CA VAL A 22 -15.69 13.10 -15.28
C VAL A 22 -14.94 11.78 -15.13
N SER A 23 -14.63 11.38 -13.89
CA SER A 23 -13.86 10.17 -13.58
C SER A 23 -14.74 9.09 -12.96
N ASP A 24 -14.43 7.82 -13.26
CA ASP A 24 -15.12 6.66 -12.68
C ASP A 24 -14.51 6.19 -11.35
N GLY A 25 -13.43 6.83 -10.89
CA GLY A 25 -12.71 6.47 -9.68
C GLY A 25 -11.53 7.40 -9.40
N VAL A 26 -10.98 7.32 -8.20
CA VAL A 26 -9.88 8.16 -7.75
C VAL A 26 -8.74 7.30 -7.23
N ILE A 27 -7.53 7.59 -7.72
CA ILE A 27 -6.29 7.05 -7.18
C ILE A 27 -5.73 8.07 -6.19
N LEU A 28 -5.78 7.74 -4.90
CA LEU A 28 -5.26 8.58 -3.83
C LEU A 28 -3.80 8.21 -3.57
N MET A 29 -2.86 9.11 -3.90
CA MET A 29 -1.44 8.92 -3.55
C MET A 29 -1.14 9.55 -2.18
N VAL A 30 -0.49 8.78 -1.30
CA VAL A 30 -0.06 9.24 0.03
C VAL A 30 1.42 8.92 0.22
N ASP A 31 2.22 9.90 0.61
CA ASP A 31 3.61 9.66 1.00
C ASP A 31 3.65 8.93 2.35
N VAL A 32 4.32 7.79 2.41
CA VAL A 32 4.41 6.99 3.63
C VAL A 32 5.15 7.68 4.78
N VAL A 33 6.06 8.61 4.49
CA VAL A 33 6.81 9.33 5.52
C VAL A 33 5.97 10.47 6.09
N GLU A 34 5.39 11.27 5.20
CA GLU A 34 4.62 12.47 5.56
C GLU A 34 3.20 12.12 6.05
N GLY A 35 2.63 11.02 5.59
CA GLY A 35 1.31 10.54 5.99
C GLY A 35 0.16 11.35 5.37
N VAL A 36 -0.96 11.40 6.08
CA VAL A 36 -2.16 12.13 5.64
C VAL A 36 -2.00 13.63 5.94
N MET A 37 -2.16 14.46 4.91
CA MET A 37 -2.13 15.92 5.05
C MET A 37 -3.53 16.54 4.92
N MET A 38 -3.67 17.82 5.28
CA MET A 38 -4.93 18.58 5.11
C MET A 38 -5.48 18.53 3.68
N HIS A 39 -4.62 18.49 2.66
CA HIS A 39 -5.07 18.41 1.26
C HIS A 39 -5.71 17.04 0.96
N THR A 40 -5.11 15.95 1.48
CA THR A 40 -5.63 14.58 1.35
C THR A 40 -7.05 14.49 1.91
N GLU A 41 -7.33 15.16 3.02
CA GLU A 41 -8.66 15.22 3.63
C GLU A 41 -9.71 15.83 2.70
N ASN A 42 -9.42 17.00 2.11
CA ASN A 42 -10.35 17.66 1.19
C ASN A 42 -10.62 16.80 -0.06
N LEU A 43 -9.61 16.14 -0.62
CA LEU A 43 -9.75 15.26 -1.78
C LEU A 43 -10.59 14.01 -1.47
N VAL A 44 -10.35 13.37 -0.31
CA VAL A 44 -11.15 12.23 0.13
C VAL A 44 -12.61 12.63 0.30
N LYS A 45 -12.87 13.76 0.95
CA LYS A 45 -14.23 14.28 1.12
C LYS A 45 -14.92 14.51 -0.23
N ALA A 46 -14.25 15.16 -1.18
CA ALA A 46 -14.80 15.41 -2.51
C ALA A 46 -15.11 14.11 -3.27
N ALA A 47 -14.20 13.14 -3.24
CA ALA A 47 -14.38 11.84 -3.90
C ALA A 47 -15.54 11.03 -3.29
N LEU A 48 -15.69 11.05 -1.96
CA LEU A 48 -16.79 10.36 -1.28
C LEU A 48 -18.15 10.99 -1.56
N LEU A 49 -18.22 12.33 -1.60
CA LEU A 49 -19.45 13.04 -2.00
C LEU A 49 -19.84 12.74 -3.45
N ALA A 50 -18.86 12.60 -4.35
CA ALA A 50 -19.06 12.16 -5.72
C ALA A 50 -19.33 10.64 -5.86
N LYS A 51 -19.35 9.89 -4.75
CA LYS A 51 -19.55 8.43 -4.69
C LYS A 51 -18.54 7.62 -5.50
N LEU A 52 -17.34 8.15 -5.68
CA LEU A 52 -16.28 7.51 -6.46
C LEU A 52 -15.57 6.43 -5.63
N PRO A 53 -15.25 5.27 -6.22
CA PRO A 53 -14.38 4.29 -5.58
C PRO A 53 -12.96 4.86 -5.41
N LEU A 54 -12.36 4.61 -4.24
CA LEU A 54 -11.00 4.99 -3.91
C LEU A 54 -10.05 3.80 -4.05
N LEU A 55 -8.89 4.04 -4.66
CA LEU A 55 -7.74 3.15 -4.64
C LEU A 55 -6.56 3.91 -4.03
N LEU A 56 -5.99 3.39 -2.96
CA LEU A 56 -4.88 4.02 -2.25
C LEU A 56 -3.55 3.54 -2.82
N VAL A 57 -2.63 4.46 -3.06
CA VAL A 57 -1.23 4.17 -3.38
C VAL A 57 -0.37 4.78 -2.29
N VAL A 58 0.23 3.91 -1.47
CA VAL A 58 1.23 4.32 -0.47
C VAL A 58 2.58 4.45 -1.19
N ASN A 59 2.98 5.68 -1.43
CA ASN A 59 4.15 6.05 -2.23
C ASN A 59 5.36 6.40 -1.35
N LYS A 60 6.53 6.48 -1.99
CA LYS A 60 7.84 6.78 -1.38
C LYS A 60 8.27 5.76 -0.33
N VAL A 61 7.87 4.49 -0.50
CA VAL A 61 8.24 3.38 0.41
C VAL A 61 9.75 3.19 0.53
N ASP A 62 10.50 3.55 -0.51
CA ASP A 62 11.96 3.56 -0.51
C ASP A 62 12.58 4.44 0.58
N ARG A 63 11.92 5.55 0.97
CA ARG A 63 12.38 6.44 2.04
C ARG A 63 12.43 5.74 3.40
N LEU A 64 11.52 4.79 3.65
CA LEU A 64 11.56 3.97 4.87
C LEU A 64 12.87 3.16 4.96
N ILE A 65 13.42 2.77 3.82
CA ILE A 65 14.59 1.90 3.69
C ILE A 65 15.87 2.72 3.65
N ILE A 66 15.90 3.79 2.85
CA ILE A 66 17.12 4.53 2.54
C ILE A 66 17.34 5.68 3.52
N GLU A 67 16.30 6.48 3.77
CA GLU A 67 16.37 7.68 4.61
C GLU A 67 16.21 7.31 6.08
N LEU A 68 15.06 6.74 6.44
CA LEU A 68 14.74 6.39 7.82
C LEU A 68 15.46 5.12 8.30
N LYS A 69 15.91 4.27 7.37
CA LYS A 69 16.61 3.00 7.63
C LYS A 69 15.89 2.12 8.65
N LEU A 70 14.56 2.12 8.60
CA LEU A 70 13.73 1.34 9.51
C LEU A 70 13.98 -0.15 9.28
N PRO A 71 14.05 -0.98 10.35
CA PRO A 71 13.94 -2.42 10.21
C PRO A 71 12.66 -2.82 9.43
N PRO A 72 12.66 -3.93 8.68
CA PRO A 72 11.47 -4.36 7.91
C PRO A 72 10.18 -4.49 8.74
N GLN A 73 10.29 -4.90 10.01
CA GLN A 73 9.12 -4.97 10.91
C GLN A 73 8.55 -3.58 11.21
N ASP A 74 9.41 -2.60 11.49
CA ASP A 74 9.00 -1.22 11.81
C ASP A 74 8.45 -0.52 10.56
N ALA A 75 9.03 -0.77 9.40
CA ALA A 75 8.50 -0.29 8.13
C ALA A 75 7.10 -0.84 7.83
N TYR A 76 6.84 -2.12 8.14
CA TYR A 76 5.48 -2.67 8.07
C TYR A 76 4.51 -1.92 8.97
N PHE A 77 4.89 -1.64 10.22
CA PHE A 77 4.02 -0.87 11.13
C PHE A 77 3.79 0.56 10.64
N LYS A 78 4.79 1.21 10.04
CA LYS A 78 4.60 2.54 9.43
C LYS A 78 3.63 2.49 8.26
N LEU A 79 3.74 1.49 7.37
CA LEU A 79 2.79 1.27 6.27
C LEU A 79 1.37 1.02 6.77
N LEU A 80 1.22 0.14 7.76
CA LEU A 80 -0.05 -0.15 8.40
C LEU A 80 -0.68 1.11 9.00
N HIS A 81 0.12 1.88 9.73
CA HIS A 81 -0.32 3.13 10.34
C HIS A 81 -0.82 4.14 9.30
N THR A 82 -0.09 4.33 8.19
CA THR A 82 -0.54 5.21 7.10
C THR A 82 -1.88 4.76 6.51
N ILE A 83 -2.07 3.46 6.31
CA ILE A 83 -3.33 2.91 5.80
C ILE A 83 -4.46 3.12 6.82
N GLU A 84 -4.20 2.96 8.11
CA GLU A 84 -5.16 3.21 9.19
C GLU A 84 -5.53 4.70 9.30
N GLU A 85 -4.58 5.62 9.14
CA GLU A 85 -4.84 7.06 9.07
C GLU A 85 -5.79 7.40 7.92
N VAL A 86 -5.53 6.89 6.71
CA VAL A 86 -6.42 7.10 5.56
C VAL A 86 -7.79 6.47 5.81
N ASN A 87 -7.86 5.27 6.38
CA ASN A 87 -9.14 4.64 6.70
C ASN A 87 -9.97 5.46 7.69
N ARG A 88 -9.35 5.99 8.76
CA ARG A 88 -10.03 6.89 9.71
C ARG A 88 -10.58 8.12 9.01
N LEU A 89 -9.80 8.71 8.11
CA LEU A 89 -10.25 9.86 7.32
C LEU A 89 -11.46 9.52 6.44
N VAL A 90 -11.42 8.37 5.74
CA VAL A 90 -12.52 7.89 4.89
C VAL A 90 -13.76 7.58 5.73
N GLU A 91 -13.60 6.96 6.90
CA GLU A 91 -14.70 6.64 7.81
C GLU A 91 -15.40 7.89 8.32
N VAL A 92 -14.64 8.89 8.79
CA VAL A 92 -15.17 10.17 9.27
C VAL A 92 -15.92 10.94 8.18
N HIS A 93 -15.48 10.84 6.92
CA HIS A 93 -16.05 11.57 5.79
C HIS A 93 -17.06 10.77 4.97
N THR A 94 -17.34 9.52 5.32
CA THR A 94 -18.37 8.74 4.64
C THR A 94 -19.74 9.35 4.97
N PRO A 95 -20.54 9.77 3.96
CA PRO A 95 -21.85 10.37 4.21
C PRO A 95 -22.78 9.44 5.00
N LEU A 96 -23.67 10.02 5.82
CA LEU A 96 -24.67 9.26 6.57
C LEU A 96 -25.53 8.43 5.61
N GLY A 97 -25.57 7.11 5.85
CA GLY A 97 -26.32 6.16 5.04
C GLY A 97 -25.48 5.44 3.96
N ASP A 98 -24.27 5.94 3.66
CA ASP A 98 -23.34 5.23 2.77
C ASP A 98 -22.51 4.20 3.56
N LYS A 99 -22.15 3.10 2.89
CA LYS A 99 -21.32 2.05 3.49
C LYS A 99 -19.85 2.47 3.45
N PHE A 100 -19.21 2.48 4.62
CA PHE A 100 -17.76 2.63 4.72
C PHE A 100 -17.03 1.57 3.88
N LYS A 101 -16.19 2.02 2.94
CA LYS A 101 -15.36 1.16 2.10
C LYS A 101 -13.92 1.15 2.63
N ARG A 102 -13.60 0.13 3.44
CA ARG A 102 -12.26 -0.06 3.99
C ARG A 102 -11.21 -0.22 2.89
N LEU A 103 -10.14 0.54 2.99
CA LEU A 103 -8.94 0.43 2.18
C LEU A 103 -7.98 -0.54 2.87
N SER A 104 -7.67 -1.66 2.22
CA SER A 104 -6.71 -2.61 2.73
C SER A 104 -6.05 -3.43 1.61
N PRO A 105 -4.74 -3.70 1.70
CA PRO A 105 -4.00 -4.43 0.66
C PRO A 105 -4.58 -5.80 0.29
N GLU A 106 -5.12 -6.56 1.24
CA GLU A 106 -5.76 -7.87 1.01
C GLU A 106 -7.07 -7.78 0.19
N LEU A 107 -7.66 -6.58 0.11
CA LEU A 107 -8.85 -6.30 -0.70
C LEU A 107 -8.47 -5.84 -2.13
N GLY A 108 -7.18 -5.66 -2.42
CA GLY A 108 -6.68 -5.21 -3.72
C GLY A 108 -6.87 -3.71 -3.99
N ASN A 109 -7.36 -2.94 -3.02
CA ASN A 109 -7.59 -1.49 -3.16
C ASN A 109 -6.49 -0.63 -2.52
N VAL A 110 -5.36 -1.24 -2.14
CA VAL A 110 -4.14 -0.56 -1.69
C VAL A 110 -2.94 -1.11 -2.43
N LEU A 111 -2.11 -0.21 -2.97
CA LEU A 111 -0.86 -0.50 -3.66
C LEU A 111 0.29 0.17 -2.92
N PHE A 112 1.49 -0.38 -3.10
CA PHE A 112 2.74 0.15 -2.58
C PHE A 112 3.62 0.59 -3.73
N ALA A 113 4.26 1.75 -3.61
CA ALA A 113 5.07 2.30 -4.68
C ALA A 113 6.32 3.04 -4.20
N SER A 114 7.30 3.07 -5.09
CA SER A 114 8.36 4.07 -5.13
C SER A 114 8.38 4.63 -6.54
N ALA A 115 7.71 5.76 -6.74
CA ALA A 115 7.70 6.43 -8.04
C ALA A 115 9.13 6.83 -8.47
N GLN A 116 9.97 7.26 -7.54
CA GLN A 116 11.36 7.64 -7.79
C GLN A 116 12.21 6.47 -8.31
N HIS A 117 11.99 5.26 -7.82
CA HIS A 117 12.70 4.06 -8.27
C HIS A 117 11.90 3.20 -9.26
N GLY A 118 10.77 3.71 -9.77
CA GLY A 118 10.05 3.13 -10.90
C GLY A 118 9.34 1.80 -10.60
N TRP A 119 8.93 1.54 -9.36
CA TRP A 119 8.17 0.33 -9.03
C TRP A 119 6.87 0.62 -8.28
N CYS A 120 5.86 -0.21 -8.56
CA CYS A 120 4.57 -0.22 -7.90
C CYS A 120 4.03 -1.65 -7.90
N PHE A 121 3.42 -2.08 -6.79
CA PHE A 121 2.82 -3.41 -6.70
C PHE A 121 1.58 -3.43 -5.78
N SER A 122 0.62 -4.28 -6.13
CA SER A 122 -0.38 -4.85 -5.22
C SER A 122 0.09 -6.20 -4.69
N LEU A 123 -0.54 -6.74 -3.64
CA LEU A 123 -0.26 -8.10 -3.17
C LEU A 123 -0.45 -9.16 -4.26
N GLU A 124 -1.43 -8.95 -5.14
CA GLU A 124 -1.71 -9.85 -6.26
C GLU A 124 -0.59 -9.83 -7.30
N SER A 125 -0.16 -8.64 -7.72
CA SER A 125 0.97 -8.50 -8.66
C SER A 125 2.26 -9.12 -8.11
N PHE A 126 2.52 -8.97 -6.81
CA PHE A 126 3.67 -9.60 -6.17
C PHE A 126 3.52 -11.12 -6.07
N SER A 127 2.31 -11.61 -5.81
CA SER A 127 2.00 -13.04 -5.78
C SER A 127 2.17 -13.71 -7.15
N LEU A 128 1.87 -12.99 -8.24
CA LEU A 128 2.12 -13.46 -9.60
C LEU A 128 3.61 -13.68 -9.85
N LEU A 129 4.50 -12.81 -9.34
CA LEU A 129 5.95 -13.00 -9.45
C LEU A 129 6.41 -14.29 -8.77
N TYR A 130 5.80 -14.65 -7.62
CA TYR A 130 6.08 -15.92 -6.95
C TYR A 130 5.58 -17.13 -7.75
N ALA A 131 4.37 -17.06 -8.28
CA ALA A 131 3.79 -18.16 -9.07
C ALA A 131 4.55 -18.41 -10.38
N GLN A 132 5.16 -17.37 -10.98
CA GLN A 132 6.02 -17.53 -12.15
C GLN A 132 7.32 -18.30 -11.84
N ARG A 133 7.85 -18.18 -10.62
CA ARG A 133 9.09 -18.85 -10.20
C ARG A 133 8.86 -20.23 -9.61
N GLN A 134 7.69 -20.47 -9.03
CA GLN A 134 7.35 -21.71 -8.35
C GLN A 134 5.98 -22.23 -8.77
N HIS A 135 5.98 -23.43 -9.37
CA HIS A 135 4.75 -24.12 -9.76
C HIS A 135 3.89 -24.48 -8.54
N GLY A 136 2.56 -24.43 -8.72
CA GLY A 136 1.58 -24.84 -7.72
C GLY A 136 1.15 -23.76 -6.73
N ILE A 137 1.62 -22.52 -6.87
CA ILE A 137 1.14 -21.38 -6.09
C ILE A 137 -0.06 -20.76 -6.80
N ASN A 138 -1.19 -20.64 -6.10
CA ASN A 138 -2.32 -19.83 -6.56
C ASN A 138 -2.09 -18.36 -6.13
N PRO A 139 -1.92 -17.41 -7.07
CA PRO A 139 -1.60 -16.01 -6.75
C PRO A 139 -2.67 -15.32 -5.90
N ALA A 140 -3.95 -15.53 -6.20
CA ALA A 140 -5.05 -14.86 -5.50
C ALA A 140 -5.15 -15.35 -4.03
N GLU A 141 -4.95 -16.65 -3.81
CA GLU A 141 -4.94 -17.24 -2.48
C GLU A 141 -3.69 -16.88 -1.67
N LEU A 142 -2.56 -16.66 -2.33
CA LEU A 142 -1.35 -16.13 -1.68
C LEU A 142 -1.56 -14.66 -1.28
N ALA A 143 -2.07 -13.82 -2.20
CA ALA A 143 -2.26 -12.40 -1.98
C ALA A 143 -3.08 -12.10 -0.71
N LYS A 144 -4.17 -12.83 -0.49
CA LYS A 144 -5.01 -12.71 0.72
C LYS A 144 -4.27 -13.00 2.04
N ARG A 145 -3.14 -13.71 1.97
CA ARG A 145 -2.33 -14.13 3.14
C ARG A 145 -1.06 -13.30 3.30
N LEU A 146 -0.78 -12.36 2.39
CA LEU A 146 0.43 -11.54 2.42
C LEU A 146 0.28 -10.26 3.25
N TRP A 147 -0.86 -10.02 3.92
CA TRP A 147 -1.08 -8.83 4.72
C TRP A 147 -1.79 -9.13 6.06
N GLY A 148 -1.62 -8.24 7.03
CA GLY A 148 -2.18 -8.36 8.37
C GLY A 148 -1.34 -9.24 9.29
N ASP A 149 -1.94 -9.67 10.41
CA ASP A 149 -1.34 -10.61 11.36
C ASP A 149 -1.39 -12.05 10.82
N VAL A 150 -0.74 -12.26 9.67
CA VAL A 150 -0.58 -13.55 9.02
C VAL A 150 0.91 -13.89 9.00
N TYR A 151 1.25 -15.12 9.36
CA TYR A 151 2.61 -15.61 9.53
C TYR A 151 2.79 -16.91 8.76
N TYR A 152 3.95 -17.12 8.15
CA TYR A 152 4.26 -18.38 7.48
C TYR A 152 4.96 -19.34 8.45
N SER A 153 4.50 -20.59 8.49
CA SER A 153 5.11 -21.65 9.28
C SER A 153 5.88 -22.60 8.35
N PRO A 154 7.23 -22.59 8.34
CA PRO A 154 8.02 -23.43 7.44
C PRO A 154 7.80 -24.93 7.66
N GLY A 155 7.59 -25.35 8.91
CA GLY A 155 7.39 -26.76 9.26
C GLY A 155 6.12 -27.36 8.65
N THR A 156 5.01 -26.62 8.67
CA THR A 156 3.74 -27.07 8.07
C THR A 156 3.51 -26.54 6.66
N ARG A 157 4.37 -25.64 6.16
CA ARG A 157 4.24 -24.94 4.87
C ARG A 157 2.89 -24.23 4.72
N THR A 158 2.34 -23.73 5.81
CA THR A 158 1.03 -23.07 5.86
C THR A 158 1.12 -21.70 6.51
N PHE A 159 0.14 -20.86 6.19
CA PHE A 159 -0.04 -19.56 6.85
C PHE A 159 -0.95 -19.71 8.07
N LYS A 160 -0.60 -19.00 9.15
CA LYS A 160 -1.32 -19.00 10.43
C LYS A 160 -1.55 -17.57 10.89
N SER A 161 -2.69 -17.31 11.53
CA SER A 161 -3.01 -16.00 12.12
C SER A 161 -2.46 -15.81 13.53
N LYS A 162 -1.81 -16.85 14.08
CA LYS A 162 -1.09 -16.78 15.36
C LYS A 162 0.39 -16.95 15.06
N VAL A 163 1.22 -16.27 15.86
CA VAL A 163 2.68 -16.35 15.80
C VAL A 163 3.10 -17.83 15.97
N PRO A 164 3.68 -18.47 14.93
CA PRO A 164 3.93 -19.92 14.95
C PRO A 164 5.17 -20.33 15.73
N TYR A 165 6.12 -19.41 15.92
CA TYR A 165 7.37 -19.59 16.67
C TYR A 165 7.89 -18.23 17.12
N GLU A 166 8.74 -18.20 18.15
CA GLU A 166 9.32 -16.97 18.66
C GLU A 166 10.14 -16.26 17.58
N GLY A 167 9.90 -14.96 17.40
CA GLY A 167 10.56 -14.18 16.33
C GLY A 167 10.00 -14.40 14.93
N ALA A 168 8.86 -15.08 14.75
CA ALA A 168 8.23 -15.18 13.44
C ALA A 168 7.82 -13.79 12.90
N HIS A 169 8.21 -13.51 11.66
CA HIS A 169 7.85 -12.27 10.97
C HIS A 169 6.50 -12.40 10.27
N ARG A 170 5.78 -11.28 10.12
CA ARG A 170 4.56 -11.24 9.29
C ARG A 170 4.89 -11.67 7.87
N SER A 171 3.93 -12.27 7.19
CA SER A 171 4.05 -12.69 5.79
C SER A 171 4.44 -11.54 4.88
N PHE A 172 3.86 -10.34 5.07
CA PHE A 172 4.28 -9.14 4.33
C PHE A 172 5.76 -8.82 4.52
N VAL A 173 6.24 -8.90 5.77
CA VAL A 173 7.64 -8.63 6.08
C VAL A 173 8.55 -9.66 5.41
N GLN A 174 8.26 -10.94 5.62
CA GLN A 174 9.10 -12.04 5.15
C GLN A 174 9.12 -12.17 3.62
N PHE A 175 7.97 -12.02 2.96
CA PHE A 175 7.82 -12.27 1.53
C PHE A 175 7.85 -11.01 0.67
N ILE A 176 7.71 -9.81 1.23
CA ILE A 176 7.72 -8.57 0.43
C ILE A 176 8.83 -7.64 0.89
N LEU A 177 8.79 -7.17 2.14
CA LEU A 177 9.76 -6.17 2.60
C LEU A 177 11.19 -6.70 2.63
N GLU A 178 11.43 -7.88 3.21
CA GLU A 178 12.78 -8.45 3.25
C GLU A 178 13.44 -8.62 1.87
N PRO A 179 12.76 -9.17 0.84
CA PRO A 179 13.26 -9.16 -0.53
C PRO A 179 13.57 -7.75 -1.08
N ILE A 180 12.67 -6.79 -0.88
CA ILE A 180 12.88 -5.40 -1.33
C ILE A 180 14.11 -4.80 -0.63
N TYR A 181 14.24 -4.97 0.68
CA TYR A 181 15.37 -4.51 1.47
C TYR A 181 16.69 -5.12 0.99
N LYS A 182 16.70 -6.42 0.66
CA LYS A 182 17.88 -7.09 0.11
C LYS A 182 18.30 -6.49 -1.23
N ILE A 183 17.35 -6.16 -2.11
CA ILE A 183 17.63 -5.49 -3.40
C ILE A 183 18.30 -4.13 -3.15
N TYR A 184 17.74 -3.28 -2.29
CA TYR A 184 18.34 -1.98 -1.97
C TYR A 184 19.73 -2.11 -1.33
N ALA A 185 19.91 -3.10 -0.43
CA ALA A 185 21.21 -3.35 0.18
C ALA A 185 22.26 -3.80 -0.85
N GLN A 186 21.88 -4.59 -1.85
CA GLN A 186 22.78 -5.01 -2.93
C GLN A 186 23.15 -3.86 -3.87
N VAL A 187 22.19 -3.04 -4.28
CA VAL A 187 22.45 -1.87 -5.15
C VAL A 187 23.42 -0.90 -4.48
N ARG A 188 23.25 -0.64 -3.18
CA ARG A 188 24.16 0.24 -2.43
C ARG A 188 25.60 -0.28 -2.34
N ARG A 189 25.78 -1.59 -2.22
CA ARG A 189 27.13 -2.21 -2.21
C ARG A 189 27.82 -2.04 -3.56
N GLY A 190 27.07 -2.16 -4.67
CA GLY A 190 27.60 -2.00 -6.02
C GLY A 190 28.02 -0.57 -6.39
N GLN A 191 27.52 0.46 -5.70
CA GLN A 191 27.91 1.87 -5.93
C GLN A 191 29.17 2.28 -5.15
N SER A 192 29.64 1.46 -4.22
CA SER A 192 30.87 1.70 -3.45
C SER A 192 32.07 0.89 -3.99
N SER A 193 31.95 0.34 -5.21
CA SER A 193 32.95 -0.49 -5.89
C SER A 193 33.55 0.23 -7.08
#